data_AF-A0A7X0FGE9-F1
#
_entry.id   AF-A0A7X0FGE9-F1
#
_cell.length_a   1.000
_cell.length_b   1.000
_cell.length_c   1.000
_cell.angle_alpha   90.00
_cell.angle_beta   90.00
_cell.angle_gamma   90.00
#
_symmetry.space_group_name_H-M   'P 1'
#
loop_
_entity.id
_entity.type
_entity.pdbx_description
1 polymer ?
#
loop_
_entity_poly.entity_id
_entity_poly.type
_entity_poly.pdbx_seq_one_letter_code
_entity_poly.pdbx_strand_id
1 'polypeptide(L)'
;MQMRTLDADRPRRFLRLPLGLVLLAMWSVWAVVHLVASATPPSAASAEGIRARLLAFAPAAANAGQPVAFRLRVAGCACVAPATAPLPGILSVDLRDRAAPPTLPYALIVFDAQARLVYAGPAQLAGCGTSIAAAALIPRLLVTGGASPLISPATCGCPNDSKESLA
;
A
#
# COMPACT_ATOMS: atom_id res chain seq x y z
N MET A 1 1.36 -63.17 58.74
CA MET A 1 2.69 -63.55 58.24
C MET A 1 2.84 -63.00 56.82
N GLN A 2 3.75 -62.03 56.66
CA GLN A 2 4.34 -61.42 55.45
C GLN A 2 3.52 -61.42 54.14
N MET A 3 3.03 -60.29 53.64
CA MET A 3 3.77 -59.16 53.04
C MET A 3 4.61 -59.53 51.82
N ARG A 4 4.06 -59.30 50.62
CA ARG A 4 4.79 -58.78 49.44
C ARG A 4 3.87 -57.87 48.63
N THR A 5 4.02 -56.58 48.90
CA THR A 5 3.76 -55.48 47.98
C THR A 5 4.66 -55.66 46.76
N LEU A 6 4.09 -55.64 45.56
CA LEU A 6 4.83 -55.40 44.33
C LEU A 6 4.16 -54.22 43.63
N ASP A 7 4.68 -53.04 43.97
CA ASP A 7 4.46 -51.79 43.28
C ASP A 7 4.67 -51.98 41.77
N ALA A 8 3.62 -51.74 41.01
CA ALA A 8 3.71 -51.48 39.58
C ALA A 8 3.45 -49.98 39.37
N ASP A 9 4.42 -49.17 39.79
CA ASP A 9 4.49 -47.76 39.43
C ASP A 9 4.79 -47.66 37.93
N ARG A 10 3.74 -47.50 37.12
CA ARG A 10 3.88 -47.24 35.68
C ARG A 10 4.02 -45.72 35.51
N PRO A 11 5.17 -45.22 35.01
CA PRO A 11 5.37 -43.79 34.86
C PRO A 11 4.39 -43.24 33.83
N ARG A 12 3.42 -42.45 34.29
CA ARG A 12 2.61 -41.54 33.45
C ARG A 12 3.51 -40.39 32.99
N ARG A 13 4.43 -40.66 32.07
CA ARG A 13 5.14 -39.63 31.30
C ARG A 13 4.90 -39.89 29.82
N PHE A 14 4.79 -38.81 29.05
CA PHE A 14 4.71 -38.77 27.59
C PHE A 14 3.34 -38.87 26.91
N LEU A 15 2.38 -38.01 27.27
CA LEU A 15 1.37 -37.58 26.28
C LEU A 15 0.81 -36.17 26.57
N ARG A 16 1.67 -35.19 26.85
CA ARG A 16 1.26 -33.79 27.01
C ARG A 16 2.09 -32.80 26.19
N LEU A 17 2.80 -33.31 25.19
CA LEU A 17 3.64 -32.50 24.29
C LEU A 17 3.35 -32.62 22.78
N PRO A 18 2.39 -33.41 22.24
CA PRO A 18 2.18 -33.40 20.79
C PRO A 18 1.31 -32.22 20.36
N LEU A 19 0.26 -31.88 21.12
CA LEU A 19 -0.72 -30.90 20.65
C LEU A 19 -0.17 -29.48 20.56
N GLY A 20 0.59 -29.04 21.57
CA GLY A 20 1.18 -27.70 21.57
C GLY A 20 2.23 -27.53 20.47
N LEU A 21 3.04 -28.56 20.22
CA LEU A 21 4.06 -28.57 19.18
C LEU A 21 3.45 -28.61 17.77
N VAL A 22 2.37 -29.39 17.59
CA VAL A 22 1.60 -29.43 16.34
C VAL A 22 0.92 -28.10 16.07
N LEU A 23 0.30 -27.48 17.09
CA LEU A 23 -0.34 -26.18 16.94
C LEU A 23 0.68 -25.09 16.59
N LEU A 24 1.85 -25.10 17.25
CA LEU A 24 2.94 -24.18 16.96
C LEU A 24 3.49 -24.37 15.55
N ALA A 25 3.68 -25.61 15.11
CA ALA A 25 4.13 -25.91 13.75
C ALA A 25 3.09 -25.48 12.70
N MET A 26 1.80 -25.70 12.97
CA MET A 26 0.74 -25.25 12.07
C MET A 26 0.66 -23.72 12.00
N TRP A 27 0.80 -23.04 13.13
CA TRP A 27 0.80 -21.58 13.19
C TRP A 27 2.04 -20.98 12.52
N SER A 28 3.22 -21.58 12.69
CA SER A 28 4.45 -21.11 12.04
C SER A 28 4.42 -21.33 10.53
N VAL A 29 3.94 -22.47 10.05
CA VAL A 29 3.74 -22.70 8.60
C VAL A 29 2.73 -21.70 8.04
N TRP A 30 1.60 -21.49 8.71
CA TRP A 30 0.61 -20.50 8.30
C TRP A 30 1.20 -19.09 8.27
N ALA A 31 1.92 -18.68 9.31
CA ALA A 31 2.58 -17.38 9.38
C ALA A 31 3.63 -17.22 8.27
N VAL A 32 4.48 -18.22 8.03
CA VAL A 32 5.50 -18.19 6.97
C VAL A 32 4.86 -18.12 5.59
N VAL A 33 3.79 -18.88 5.33
CA VAL A 33 3.07 -18.80 4.06
C VAL A 33 2.47 -17.42 3.85
N HIS A 34 1.86 -16.82 4.87
CA HIS A 34 1.33 -15.45 4.78
C HIS A 34 2.43 -14.39 4.67
N LEU A 35 3.56 -14.57 5.36
CA LEU A 35 4.73 -13.72 5.23
C LEU A 35 5.33 -13.80 3.82
N VAL A 36 5.46 -14.99 3.23
CA VAL A 36 5.96 -15.19 1.87
C VAL A 36 4.97 -14.66 0.84
N ALA A 37 3.66 -14.86 1.05
CA ALA A 37 2.63 -14.27 0.21
C ALA A 37 2.64 -12.72 0.27
N SER A 38 2.99 -12.14 1.42
CA SER A 38 3.15 -10.69 1.59
C SER A 38 4.50 -10.16 1.11
N ALA A 39 5.55 -11.00 1.16
CA ALA A 39 6.91 -10.68 0.74
C ALA A 39 7.11 -10.86 -0.77
N THR A 40 6.18 -11.54 -1.45
CA THR A 40 6.09 -11.48 -2.91
C THR A 40 5.40 -10.15 -3.22
N PRO A 41 6.13 -9.09 -3.60
CA PRO A 41 5.48 -7.86 -3.99
C PRO A 41 4.51 -8.22 -5.11
N PRO A 42 3.21 -7.87 -4.99
CA PRO A 42 2.28 -8.17 -6.06
C PRO A 42 2.88 -7.61 -7.35
N SER A 43 2.84 -8.40 -8.44
CA SER A 43 3.17 -7.94 -9.80
C SER A 43 2.23 -6.82 -10.31
N ALA A 44 1.43 -6.25 -9.40
CA ALA A 44 0.67 -5.05 -9.59
C ALA A 44 1.62 -3.85 -9.70
N ALA A 45 1.99 -3.55 -10.94
CA ALA A 45 2.45 -2.23 -11.38
C ALA A 45 3.89 -1.87 -10.97
N SER A 46 4.88 -2.46 -11.64
CA SER A 46 6.25 -1.93 -11.62
C SER A 46 6.26 -0.44 -12.01
N ALA A 47 7.21 0.32 -11.47
CA ALA A 47 7.37 1.74 -11.77
C ALA A 47 7.44 2.02 -13.29
N GLU A 48 8.14 1.15 -14.01
CA GLU A 48 8.26 1.19 -15.47
C GLU A 48 6.93 0.89 -16.16
N GLY A 49 6.15 -0.07 -15.65
CA GLY A 49 4.83 -0.40 -16.18
C GLY A 49 3.82 0.73 -16.00
N ILE A 50 3.84 1.40 -14.84
CA ILE A 50 3.02 2.59 -14.58
C ILE A 50 3.41 3.71 -15.54
N ARG A 51 4.72 3.96 -15.68
CA ARG A 51 5.25 4.98 -16.59
C ARG A 51 4.84 4.71 -18.05
N ALA A 52 5.00 3.50 -18.55
CA ALA A 52 4.65 3.16 -19.93
C ALA A 52 3.15 3.38 -20.21
N ARG A 53 2.28 2.95 -19.29
CA ARG A 53 0.82 3.17 -19.41
C ARG A 53 0.46 4.64 -19.34
N LEU A 54 1.10 5.39 -18.43
CA LEU A 54 0.86 6.82 -18.31
C LEU A 54 1.31 7.57 -19.56
N LEU A 55 2.45 7.23 -20.16
CA LEU A 55 2.91 7.84 -21.41
C LEU A 55 2.00 7.47 -22.59
N ALA A 56 1.46 6.25 -22.64
CA ALA A 56 0.46 5.86 -23.63
C ALA A 56 -0.85 6.65 -23.46
N PHE A 57 -1.24 6.98 -22.23
CA PHE A 57 -2.40 7.83 -21.95
C PHE A 57 -2.09 9.31 -22.21
N ALA A 58 -0.92 9.81 -21.81
CA ALA A 58 -0.54 11.21 -21.76
C ALA A 58 0.90 11.42 -22.27
N PRO A 59 1.11 11.43 -23.59
CA PRO A 59 2.46 11.48 -24.18
C PRO A 59 3.18 12.83 -23.98
N ALA A 60 2.45 13.89 -23.64
CA ALA A 60 2.92 15.27 -23.66
C ALA A 60 3.72 15.73 -22.42
N ALA A 61 4.08 14.85 -21.50
CA ALA A 61 4.54 15.25 -20.17
C ALA A 61 5.78 14.50 -19.70
N ALA A 62 6.94 14.84 -20.26
CA ALA A 62 8.21 14.44 -19.68
C ALA A 62 9.31 15.40 -20.16
N ASN A 63 9.35 16.62 -19.63
CA ASN A 63 10.58 17.40 -19.71
C ASN A 63 11.57 16.80 -18.71
N ALA A 64 12.71 16.31 -19.22
CA ALA A 64 13.80 15.84 -18.37
C ALA A 64 14.33 17.00 -17.52
N GLY A 65 14.48 16.79 -16.21
CA GLY A 65 15.09 17.77 -15.30
C GLY A 65 14.16 18.47 -14.31
N GLN A 66 12.85 18.22 -14.33
CA GLN A 66 11.93 18.74 -13.31
C GLN A 66 10.99 17.62 -12.80
N PRO A 67 10.71 17.54 -11.48
CA PRO A 67 9.71 16.61 -10.97
C PRO A 67 8.31 16.95 -11.51
N VAL A 68 7.53 15.93 -11.83
CA VAL A 68 6.20 16.06 -12.44
C VAL A 68 5.16 15.26 -11.65
N ALA A 69 4.02 15.87 -11.35
CA ALA A 69 2.88 15.24 -10.72
C ALA A 69 1.69 15.19 -11.69
N PHE A 70 1.16 14.00 -11.91
CA PHE A 70 0.01 13.73 -12.75
C PHE A 70 -1.22 13.46 -11.91
N ARG A 71 -2.31 14.16 -12.22
CA ARG A 71 -3.61 13.94 -11.59
C ARG A 71 -4.55 13.32 -12.58
N LEU A 72 -5.11 12.16 -12.22
CA LEU A 72 -5.97 11.39 -13.10
C LEU A 72 -7.37 11.26 -12.47
N ARG A 73 -8.40 11.23 -13.33
CA ARG A 73 -9.75 10.90 -12.92
C ARG A 73 -9.93 9.38 -12.97
N VAL A 74 -9.98 8.74 -11.82
CA VAL A 74 -10.22 7.29 -11.68
C VAL A 74 -11.67 7.04 -11.27
N ALA A 75 -12.30 6.03 -11.85
CA ALA A 75 -13.66 5.63 -11.50
C ALA A 75 -13.75 5.19 -10.02
N GLY A 76 -14.78 5.63 -9.30
CA GLY A 76 -14.94 5.34 -7.87
C GLY A 76 -14.17 6.28 -6.92
N CYS A 77 -13.29 7.15 -7.43
CA CYS A 77 -12.54 8.12 -6.64
C CYS A 77 -13.14 9.54 -6.68
N ALA A 78 -14.48 9.65 -6.81
CA ALA A 78 -15.18 10.92 -7.04
C ALA A 78 -15.29 11.81 -5.80
N CYS A 79 -15.02 11.29 -4.61
CA CYS A 79 -15.14 12.03 -3.38
C CYS A 79 -14.03 13.06 -3.27
N VAL A 80 -14.44 14.30 -3.53
CA VAL A 80 -13.73 15.55 -3.27
C VAL A 80 -12.24 15.40 -3.45
N ALA A 81 -11.80 15.31 -4.70
CA ALA A 81 -10.40 15.59 -4.99
C ALA A 81 -10.10 16.96 -4.36
N PRO A 82 -9.24 17.03 -3.33
CA PRO A 82 -8.99 18.28 -2.67
C PRO A 82 -8.41 19.20 -3.73
N ALA A 83 -8.98 20.41 -3.78
CA ALA A 83 -8.55 21.49 -4.64
C ALA A 83 -7.03 21.54 -4.62
N THR A 84 -6.46 21.33 -5.80
CA THR A 84 -5.18 21.87 -6.25
C THR A 84 -4.21 22.21 -5.14
N ALA A 85 -3.82 21.26 -4.27
CA ALA A 85 -2.73 21.53 -3.34
C ALA A 85 -1.51 21.80 -4.22
N PRO A 86 -1.01 23.04 -4.29
CA PRO A 86 0.11 23.34 -5.15
C PRO A 86 1.29 22.55 -4.60
N LEU A 87 1.94 21.75 -5.45
CA LEU A 87 3.19 21.13 -5.08
C LEU A 87 4.30 22.11 -5.47
N PRO A 88 4.88 22.88 -4.52
CA PRO A 88 5.88 23.88 -4.85
C PRO A 88 7.10 23.20 -5.48
N GLY A 89 7.56 23.74 -6.61
CA GLY A 89 8.71 23.19 -7.35
C GLY A 89 8.41 21.96 -8.21
N ILE A 90 7.16 21.49 -8.29
CA ILE A 90 6.75 20.33 -9.09
C ILE A 90 5.80 20.77 -10.20
N LEU A 91 6.09 20.35 -11.43
CA LEU A 91 5.19 20.56 -12.55
C LEU A 91 3.92 19.72 -12.34
N SER A 92 2.77 20.37 -12.21
CA SER A 92 1.49 19.66 -12.05
C SER A 92 0.78 19.56 -13.39
N VAL A 93 0.52 18.34 -13.83
CA VAL A 93 -0.25 18.02 -15.04
C VAL A 93 -1.61 17.48 -14.61
N ASP A 94 -2.67 18.24 -14.89
CA ASP A 94 -4.03 17.81 -14.64
C ASP A 94 -4.58 17.07 -15.87
N LEU A 95 -4.96 15.80 -15.69
CA LEU A 95 -5.55 14.95 -16.73
C LEU A 95 -6.97 14.51 -16.34
N ARG A 96 -7.60 15.20 -15.38
CA ARG A 96 -8.92 14.83 -14.86
C ARG A 96 -10.07 15.06 -15.83
N ASP A 97 -9.83 15.78 -16.92
CA ASP A 97 -10.79 16.02 -18.01
C ASP A 97 -11.16 14.73 -18.76
N ARG A 98 -10.36 13.67 -18.62
CA ARG A 98 -10.59 12.36 -19.24
C ARG A 98 -10.51 11.25 -18.21
N ALA A 99 -11.33 10.22 -18.39
CA ALA A 99 -11.31 9.04 -17.53
C ALA A 99 -10.00 8.26 -17.74
N ALA A 100 -9.32 7.94 -16.65
CA ALA A 100 -8.15 7.08 -16.67
C ALA A 100 -8.56 5.65 -17.05
N PRO A 101 -7.76 4.93 -17.85
CA PRO A 101 -8.02 3.54 -18.14
C PRO A 101 -7.90 2.69 -16.85
N PRO A 102 -8.58 1.54 -16.77
CA PRO A 102 -8.52 0.66 -15.60
C PRO A 102 -7.10 0.14 -15.31
N THR A 103 -6.21 0.21 -16.29
CA THR A 103 -4.79 -0.13 -16.16
C THR A 103 -3.96 0.93 -15.42
N LEU A 104 -4.53 2.12 -15.17
CA LEU A 104 -3.98 3.21 -14.36
C LEU A 104 -4.96 3.56 -13.22
N PRO A 105 -5.08 2.70 -12.21
CA PRO A 105 -6.03 2.91 -11.12
C PRO A 105 -5.51 3.92 -10.06
N TYR A 106 -4.68 4.89 -10.45
CA TYR A 106 -4.04 5.84 -9.52
C TYR A 106 -4.55 7.25 -9.78
N ALA A 107 -5.05 7.93 -8.75
CA ALA A 107 -5.54 9.30 -8.87
C ALA A 107 -4.39 10.32 -8.90
N LEU A 108 -3.24 9.98 -8.30
CA LEU A 108 -2.02 10.80 -8.28
C LEU A 108 -0.81 9.92 -8.60
N ILE A 109 0.02 10.36 -9.54
CA ILE A 109 1.29 9.72 -9.91
C ILE A 109 2.37 10.81 -9.93
N VAL A 110 3.52 10.58 -9.30
CA VAL A 110 4.60 11.57 -9.22
C VAL A 110 5.92 10.95 -9.66
N PHE A 111 6.64 11.66 -10.53
CA PHE A 111 7.98 11.35 -10.96
C PHE A 111 8.97 12.41 -10.47
N ASP A 112 10.20 11.99 -10.18
CA ASP A 112 11.32 12.90 -9.91
C ASP A 112 11.88 13.53 -11.20
N ALA A 113 12.91 14.37 -11.05
CA ALA A 113 13.58 15.02 -12.17
C ALA A 113 14.29 14.03 -13.13
N GLN A 114 14.60 12.82 -12.65
CA GLN A 114 15.23 11.72 -13.37
C GLN A 114 14.18 10.77 -13.99
N ALA A 115 12.90 11.15 -13.97
CA ALA A 115 11.77 10.35 -14.46
C ALA A 115 11.64 8.98 -13.77
N ARG A 116 12.07 8.87 -12.52
CA ARG A 116 11.82 7.72 -11.64
C ARG A 116 10.50 7.93 -10.90
N LEU A 117 9.74 6.85 -10.75
CA LEU A 117 8.49 6.91 -9.99
C LEU A 117 8.82 7.15 -8.52
N VAL A 118 8.17 8.15 -7.92
CA VAL A 118 8.29 8.48 -6.49
C VAL A 118 7.03 8.05 -5.75
N TYR A 119 5.87 8.26 -6.38
CA TYR A 119 4.57 7.98 -5.78
C TYR A 119 3.55 7.54 -6.83
N ALA A 120 2.74 6.54 -6.52
CA ALA A 120 1.52 6.20 -7.25
C ALA A 120 0.42 5.78 -6.26
N GLY A 121 -0.73 6.46 -6.29
CA GLY A 121 -1.76 6.20 -5.29
C GLY A 121 -2.95 7.15 -5.33
N PRO A 122 -3.76 7.18 -4.27
CA PRO A 122 -4.85 8.13 -4.11
C PRO A 122 -4.32 9.55 -3.81
N ALA A 123 -5.09 10.58 -4.14
CA ALA A 123 -4.71 11.96 -3.79
C ALA A 123 -4.83 12.24 -2.27
N GLN A 124 -5.67 11.47 -1.59
CA GLN A 124 -5.85 11.48 -0.14
C GLN A 124 -5.59 10.08 0.40
N LEU A 125 -4.81 9.99 1.47
CA LEU A 125 -4.51 8.77 2.19
C LEU A 125 -5.43 8.70 3.42
N ALA A 126 -6.00 7.53 3.67
CA ALA A 126 -6.69 7.27 4.92
C ALA A 126 -5.65 7.16 6.04
N GLY A 127 -5.64 8.12 6.96
CA GLY A 127 -4.94 8.04 8.24
C GLY A 127 -5.83 7.40 9.31
N CYS A 128 -5.26 7.15 10.51
CA CYS A 128 -5.98 6.65 11.67
C CYS A 128 -7.04 7.66 12.16
N GLY A 129 -8.18 7.75 11.47
CA GLY A 129 -9.29 8.66 11.79
C GLY A 129 -9.21 10.05 11.15
N THR A 130 -8.26 10.31 10.24
CA THR A 130 -8.15 11.59 9.52
C THR A 130 -7.72 11.35 8.07
N SER A 131 -8.16 12.23 7.16
CA SER A 131 -7.67 12.22 5.78
C SER A 131 -6.38 13.04 5.65
N ILE A 132 -5.35 12.46 5.02
CA ILE A 132 -4.05 13.13 4.81
C ILE A 132 -3.85 13.35 3.31
N ALA A 133 -3.59 14.59 2.89
CA ALA A 133 -3.24 14.87 1.51
C ALA A 133 -1.88 14.23 1.15
N ALA A 134 -1.85 13.40 0.11
CA ALA A 134 -0.60 12.78 -0.36
C ALA A 134 0.47 13.83 -0.70
N ALA A 135 0.05 15.01 -1.18
CA ALA A 135 0.90 16.16 -1.48
C ALA A 135 1.80 16.59 -0.30
N ALA A 136 1.38 16.39 0.96
CA ALA A 136 2.18 16.71 2.14
C ALA A 136 3.40 15.78 2.31
N LEU A 137 3.35 14.57 1.75
CA LEU A 137 4.41 13.58 1.84
C LEU A 137 5.39 13.65 0.66
N ILE A 138 4.93 14.14 -0.51
CA ILE A 138 5.73 14.19 -1.74
C ILE A 138 7.09 14.89 -1.57
N PRO A 139 7.21 16.05 -0.89
CA PRO A 139 8.52 16.70 -0.73
C PRO A 139 9.53 15.82 0.01
N ARG A 140 9.10 15.09 1.05
CA ARG A 140 9.98 14.17 1.78
C ARG A 140 10.40 12.98 0.92
N LEU A 141 9.48 12.45 0.12
CA LEU A 141 9.79 11.35 -0.80
C LEU A 141 10.80 11.78 -1.88
N LEU A 142 10.67 13.00 -2.40
CA LEU A 142 11.60 13.57 -3.38
C LEU A 142 13.00 13.80 -2.80
N VAL A 143 13.10 14.35 -1.58
CA VAL A 143 14.40 14.56 -0.91
C VAL A 143 15.11 13.25 -0.61
N THR A 144 14.36 12.17 -0.38
CA THR A 144 14.94 10.85 -0.09
C THR A 144 15.54 10.19 -1.34
N GLY A 145 15.21 10.65 -2.56
CA GLY A 145 15.98 10.52 -3.82
C GLY A 145 16.37 9.13 -4.35
N GLY A 146 16.15 8.06 -3.58
CA GLY A 146 16.60 6.70 -3.88
C GLY A 146 15.88 5.61 -3.10
N ALA A 147 14.84 5.96 -2.33
CA ALA A 147 13.97 4.98 -1.70
C ALA A 147 13.03 4.35 -2.75
N SER A 148 12.63 3.10 -2.53
CA SER A 148 11.64 2.41 -3.37
C SER A 148 10.38 3.26 -3.53
N PRO A 149 9.76 3.28 -4.73
CA PRO A 149 8.56 4.06 -4.99
C PRO A 149 7.46 3.71 -4.00
N LEU A 150 6.77 4.72 -3.47
CA LEU A 150 5.60 4.49 -2.64
C LEU A 150 4.39 4.24 -3.54
N ILE A 151 4.05 2.96 -3.71
CA ILE A 151 2.88 2.52 -4.46
C ILE A 151 1.80 2.13 -3.45
N SER A 152 0.79 2.98 -3.32
CA SER A 152 -0.37 2.71 -2.46
C SER A 152 -1.47 2.04 -3.28
N PRO A 153 -2.16 1.00 -2.74
CA PRO A 153 -3.32 0.42 -3.38
C PRO A 153 -4.37 1.48 -3.73
N ALA A 154 -5.03 1.26 -4.86
CA ALA A 154 -6.06 2.12 -5.45
C ALA A 154 -7.41 2.08 -4.71
N THR A 155 -7.42 1.77 -3.42
CA THR A 155 -8.64 1.85 -2.62
C THR A 155 -8.97 3.32 -2.39
N CYS A 156 -9.70 3.90 -3.33
CA CYS A 156 -10.38 5.17 -3.15
C CYS A 156 -11.62 4.96 -2.28
N GLY A 157 -11.38 4.69 -0.99
CA GLY A 157 -12.41 4.88 0.01
C GLY A 157 -12.56 6.37 0.25
N CYS A 158 -13.75 6.90 0.02
CA CYS A 158 -14.07 8.24 0.48
C CYS A 158 -13.92 8.26 2.00
N PRO A 159 -13.12 9.17 2.60
CA PRO A 159 -13.21 9.37 4.03
C PRO A 159 -14.65 9.79 4.33
N ASN A 160 -15.39 8.96 5.04
CA ASN A 160 -16.61 9.41 5.70
C ASN A 160 -16.13 10.32 6.84
N ASP A 161 -15.88 11.60 6.53
CA ASP A 161 -15.90 12.64 7.56
C ASP A 161 -17.36 12.81 8.01
N SER A 162 -17.87 11.80 8.70
CA SER A 162 -19.12 11.86 9.44
C SER A 162 -18.91 12.73 10.67
N LYS A 163 -18.66 14.03 10.48
CA LYS A 163 -19.20 15.01 11.42
C LYS A 163 -20.67 15.16 11.06
N GLU A 164 -21.46 14.24 11.61
CA GLU A 164 -22.88 14.44 11.82
C GLU A 164 -23.03 15.79 12.53
N SER A 165 -23.48 16.78 11.76
CA SER A 165 -23.89 18.08 12.26
C SER A 165 -25.09 17.82 13.15
N LEU A 166 -24.88 17.72 14.47
CA LEU A 166 -25.95 17.94 15.42
C LEU A 166 -26.41 19.39 15.25
N ALA A 167 -27.49 19.56 14.50
CA ALA A 167 -28.33 20.75 14.48
C ALA A 167 -29.76 20.30 14.75
#